data_AF-A0A1G8AXT8-F1
#
_entry.id   AF-A0A1G8AXT8-F1
#
_cell.length_a   1.000
_cell.length_b   1.000
_cell.length_c   1.000
_cell.angle_alpha   90.00
_cell.angle_beta   90.00
_cell.angle_gamma   90.00
#
_symmetry.space_group_name_H-M   'P 1'
#
loop_
_entity.id
_entity.type
_entity.pdbx_description
1 polymer ?
#
loop_
_entity_poly.entity_id
_entity_poly.type
_entity_poly.pdbx_seq_one_letter_code
_entity_poly.pdbx_strand_id
1 'polypeptide(L)'
;MKKLIYTLLIAIVLGSCTKNTNFAFEEREFSRKSSLNCTTENCTEITINAAIIVSPDNSASQLINKSNIALINELLPFTDSGANADQYEEITNTFIYAYEEIAQKFPTDAFPWKATVSNNITFYNHELISFAVEYYTYSGGAHGFKGEKAIHYNPNNGQVYTNEELFSDWPGFQQLVKSQLRSKIGSDQYEVIDQDSILFDDDQFKMPEDIFIYEDSIIAYYNSFDISAFSDEPVKIEIPKTQADTFLKIKLVPIATNE
;
A
#
# COMPACT_ATOMS: atom_id res chain seq x y z
N MET A 1 11.92 64.61 -39.34
CA MET A 1 12.48 63.26 -39.62
C MET A 1 12.92 62.61 -38.31
N LYS A 2 12.43 61.39 -38.05
CA LYS A 2 12.91 60.38 -37.08
C LYS A 2 12.74 60.74 -35.59
N LYS A 3 12.33 59.85 -34.67
CA LYS A 3 11.73 58.51 -34.65
C LYS A 3 11.29 58.36 -33.16
N LEU A 4 9.99 58.20 -32.86
CA LEU A 4 9.58 57.72 -31.54
C LEU A 4 9.78 56.21 -31.50
N ILE A 5 10.66 55.73 -30.62
CA ILE A 5 10.84 54.31 -30.33
C ILE A 5 9.88 53.99 -29.19
N TYR A 6 8.77 53.31 -29.51
CA TYR A 6 7.95 52.64 -28.51
C TYR A 6 8.46 51.20 -28.35
N THR A 7 9.12 50.93 -27.24
CA THR A 7 9.47 49.55 -26.85
C THR A 7 8.22 48.92 -26.24
N LEU A 8 7.57 48.03 -27.00
CA LEU A 8 6.44 47.25 -26.52
C LEU A 8 6.97 46.10 -25.63
N LEU A 9 6.82 46.24 -24.33
CA LEU A 9 7.14 45.18 -23.36
C LEU A 9 5.96 44.21 -23.32
N ILE A 10 6.03 43.13 -24.09
CA ILE A 10 5.05 42.04 -24.04
C ILE A 10 5.37 41.20 -22.80
N ALA A 11 4.58 41.35 -21.75
CA ALA A 11 4.58 40.46 -20.60
C ALA A 11 3.96 39.12 -21.03
N ILE A 12 4.79 38.11 -21.23
CA ILE A 12 4.35 36.73 -21.41
C ILE A 12 3.88 36.23 -20.04
N VAL A 13 2.57 36.27 -19.83
CA VAL A 13 1.94 35.58 -18.71
C VAL A 13 1.92 34.10 -19.07
N LEU A 14 2.90 33.35 -18.57
CA LEU A 14 2.82 31.89 -18.55
C LEU A 14 1.70 31.50 -17.58
N GLY A 15 0.50 31.32 -18.10
CA GLY A 15 -0.59 30.69 -17.36
C GLY A 15 -0.21 29.24 -17.06
N SER A 16 0.15 28.97 -15.82
CA SER A 16 0.24 27.60 -15.32
C SER A 16 -1.17 27.01 -15.36
N CYS A 17 -1.46 26.20 -16.39
CA CYS A 17 -2.64 25.34 -16.37
C CYS A 17 -2.39 24.27 -15.30
N THR A 18 -2.86 24.50 -14.08
CA THR A 18 -3.17 23.40 -13.16
C THR A 18 -4.29 22.61 -13.83
N LYS A 19 -3.93 21.55 -14.56
CA LYS A 19 -4.92 20.60 -15.04
C LYS A 19 -5.55 19.99 -13.78
N ASN A 20 -6.78 20.40 -13.46
CA ASN A 20 -7.60 19.65 -12.52
C ASN A 20 -7.83 18.27 -13.13
N THR A 21 -6.97 17.31 -12.76
CA THR A 21 -7.12 15.90 -13.10
C THR A 21 -8.26 15.33 -12.26
N ASN A 22 -9.40 15.09 -12.89
CA ASN A 22 -10.49 14.37 -12.25
C ASN A 22 -10.15 12.87 -12.29
N PHE A 23 -9.82 12.34 -11.12
CA PHE A 23 -9.65 10.90 -10.94
C PHE A 23 -11.00 10.20 -10.94
N ALA A 24 -11.07 9.07 -11.63
CA ALA A 24 -12.16 8.13 -11.48
C ALA A 24 -11.55 6.74 -11.30
N PHE A 25 -12.13 5.98 -10.38
CA PHE A 25 -11.67 4.65 -10.01
C PHE A 25 -12.80 3.65 -10.18
N GLU A 26 -12.45 2.42 -10.49
CA GLU A 26 -13.38 1.29 -10.57
C GLU A 26 -12.86 0.16 -9.69
N GLU A 27 -13.72 -0.37 -8.83
CA GLU A 27 -13.44 -1.60 -8.08
C GLU A 27 -13.75 -2.80 -8.95
N ARG A 28 -12.78 -3.71 -9.11
CA ARG A 28 -12.97 -4.97 -9.84
C ARG A 28 -12.56 -6.16 -8.99
N GLU A 29 -13.36 -7.21 -9.05
CA GLU A 29 -13.07 -8.52 -8.46
C GLU A 29 -12.49 -9.46 -9.51
N PHE A 30 -11.38 -10.10 -9.19
CA PHE A 30 -10.77 -11.19 -9.94
C PHE A 30 -10.74 -12.44 -9.06
N SER A 31 -11.54 -13.45 -9.41
CA SER A 31 -11.65 -14.67 -8.63
C SER A 31 -11.45 -15.93 -9.47
N ARG A 32 -10.84 -16.94 -8.85
CA ARG A 32 -10.65 -18.28 -9.41
C ARG A 32 -10.80 -19.33 -8.33
N LYS A 33 -11.28 -20.51 -8.74
CA LYS A 33 -11.52 -21.67 -7.88
C LYS A 33 -11.11 -22.93 -8.62
N SER A 34 -10.31 -23.80 -7.99
CA SER A 34 -9.94 -25.08 -8.58
C SER A 34 -11.11 -26.06 -8.47
N SER A 35 -11.29 -26.91 -9.49
CA SER A 35 -12.19 -28.05 -9.43
C SER A 35 -11.57 -29.29 -8.78
N LEU A 36 -10.24 -29.34 -8.62
CA LEU A 36 -9.56 -30.47 -7.98
C LEU A 36 -9.79 -30.47 -6.46
N ASN A 37 -10.10 -31.64 -5.91
CA ASN A 37 -10.33 -31.86 -4.48
C ASN A 37 -11.32 -30.86 -3.84
N CYS A 38 -12.25 -30.33 -4.64
CA CYS A 38 -13.15 -29.26 -4.26
C CYS A 38 -14.50 -29.84 -3.79
N THR A 39 -14.90 -29.48 -2.58
CA THR A 39 -16.22 -29.78 -1.99
C THR A 39 -16.97 -28.48 -1.69
N THR A 40 -18.26 -28.53 -1.34
CA THR A 40 -19.09 -27.32 -1.17
C THR A 40 -18.49 -26.26 -0.24
N GLU A 41 -17.71 -26.66 0.78
CA GLU A 41 -17.12 -25.77 1.79
C GLU A 41 -15.58 -25.69 1.77
N ASN A 42 -14.91 -26.58 1.02
CA ASN A 42 -13.45 -26.72 1.05
C ASN A 42 -12.93 -26.88 -0.37
N CYS A 43 -12.48 -25.78 -0.96
CA CYS A 43 -11.85 -25.74 -2.27
C CYS A 43 -10.73 -24.74 -2.28
N THR A 44 -9.75 -24.97 -3.16
CA THR A 44 -8.73 -23.99 -3.41
C THR A 44 -9.32 -22.78 -4.15
N GLU A 45 -9.18 -21.60 -3.57
CA GLU A 45 -9.74 -20.35 -4.11
C GLU A 45 -8.82 -19.15 -3.90
N ILE A 46 -8.87 -18.22 -4.85
CA ILE A 46 -8.23 -16.91 -4.77
C ILE A 46 -9.22 -15.83 -5.19
N THR A 47 -9.21 -14.71 -4.46
CA THR A 47 -9.98 -13.51 -4.80
C THR A 47 -9.11 -12.27 -4.64
N ILE A 48 -9.07 -11.42 -5.65
CA ILE A 48 -8.38 -10.12 -5.64
C ILE A 48 -9.42 -9.05 -5.92
N ASN A 49 -9.66 -8.16 -4.96
CA ASN A 49 -10.42 -6.92 -5.16
C ASN A 49 -9.42 -5.79 -5.39
N ALA A 50 -9.51 -5.10 -6.52
CA ALA A 50 -8.57 -4.05 -6.88
C ALA A 50 -9.28 -2.76 -7.30
N ALA A 51 -8.85 -1.64 -6.71
CA ALA A 51 -9.20 -0.30 -7.18
C ALA A 51 -8.31 0.09 -8.37
N ILE A 52 -8.94 0.29 -9.53
CA ILE A 52 -8.26 0.57 -10.80
C ILE A 52 -8.51 2.02 -11.20
N ILE A 53 -7.45 2.75 -11.55
CA ILE A 53 -7.58 4.11 -12.11
C ILE A 53 -8.10 3.99 -13.56
N VAL A 54 -9.30 4.51 -13.81
CA VAL A 54 -9.93 4.54 -15.15
C VAL A 54 -9.93 5.93 -15.79
N SER A 55 -9.72 6.98 -14.98
CA SER A 55 -9.46 8.34 -15.45
C SER A 55 -8.46 9.04 -14.52
N PRO A 56 -7.53 9.84 -15.06
CA PRO A 56 -7.23 10.00 -16.48
C PRO A 56 -6.54 8.75 -17.04
N ASP A 57 -6.87 8.30 -18.25
CA ASP A 57 -6.12 7.25 -18.94
C ASP A 57 -4.85 7.85 -19.58
N ASN A 58 -3.79 7.92 -18.78
CA ASN A 58 -2.48 8.41 -19.21
C ASN A 58 -1.35 7.48 -18.69
N SER A 59 -0.12 7.76 -19.10
CA SER A 59 1.03 6.92 -18.73
C SER A 59 1.28 6.83 -17.21
N ALA A 60 0.96 7.88 -16.45
CA ALA A 60 1.11 7.86 -14.99
C ALA A 60 0.09 6.92 -14.36
N SER A 61 -1.20 7.03 -14.72
CA SER A 61 -2.25 6.14 -14.21
C SER A 61 -2.02 4.68 -14.63
N GLN A 62 -1.57 4.45 -15.87
CA GLN A 62 -1.21 3.12 -16.36
C GLN A 62 -0.04 2.52 -15.58
N LEU A 63 0.97 3.33 -15.25
CA LEU A 63 2.09 2.89 -14.43
C LEU A 63 1.65 2.54 -13.01
N ILE A 64 0.80 3.35 -12.38
CA ILE A 64 0.25 3.07 -11.04
C ILE A 64 -0.51 1.75 -11.04
N ASN A 65 -1.43 1.55 -11.99
CA ASN A 65 -2.17 0.29 -12.12
C ASN A 65 -1.21 -0.90 -12.29
N LYS A 66 -0.17 -0.76 -13.13
CA LYS A 66 0.84 -1.81 -13.33
C LYS A 66 1.65 -2.09 -12.05
N SER A 67 2.05 -1.04 -11.32
CA SER A 67 2.75 -1.17 -10.05
C SER A 67 1.91 -1.86 -8.99
N ASN A 68 0.60 -1.61 -8.94
CA ASN A 68 -0.31 -2.34 -8.05
C ASN A 68 -0.39 -3.84 -8.39
N ILE A 69 -0.42 -4.21 -9.68
CA ILE A 69 -0.36 -5.62 -10.12
C ILE A 69 0.95 -6.27 -9.66
N ALA A 70 2.08 -5.60 -9.90
CA ALA A 70 3.40 -6.10 -9.52
C ALA A 70 3.53 -6.29 -7.99
N LEU A 71 3.06 -5.31 -7.20
CA LEU A 71 3.03 -5.40 -5.75
C LEU A 71 2.19 -6.59 -5.28
N ILE A 72 0.97 -6.74 -5.80
CA ILE A 72 0.09 -7.85 -5.41
C ILE A 72 0.70 -9.20 -5.79
N ASN A 73 1.36 -9.30 -6.94
CA ASN A 73 2.08 -10.51 -7.35
C ASN A 73 3.24 -10.85 -6.38
N GLU A 74 3.98 -9.84 -5.91
CA GLU A 74 5.07 -10.00 -4.94
C GLU A 74 4.57 -10.46 -3.56
N LEU A 75 3.45 -9.90 -3.08
CA LEU A 75 2.83 -10.26 -1.80
C LEU A 75 2.25 -11.69 -1.78
N LEU A 76 2.11 -12.30 -2.96
CA LEU A 76 1.52 -13.61 -3.19
C LEU A 76 2.52 -14.62 -3.82
N PRO A 77 3.62 -14.98 -3.13
CA PRO A 77 4.67 -15.82 -3.70
C PRO A 77 4.25 -17.30 -3.72
N PHE A 78 3.41 -17.67 -4.68
CA PHE A 78 2.87 -19.04 -4.80
C PHE A 78 3.65 -19.93 -5.75
N THR A 79 4.62 -19.38 -6.50
CA THR A 79 5.50 -20.17 -7.37
C THR A 79 6.92 -19.62 -7.37
N ASP A 80 7.90 -20.52 -7.52
CA ASP A 80 9.30 -20.18 -7.80
C ASP A 80 9.53 -19.64 -9.22
N SER A 81 8.47 -19.35 -9.98
CA SER A 81 8.60 -19.07 -11.42
C SER A 81 9.19 -17.71 -11.75
N GLY A 82 9.31 -16.80 -10.76
CA GLY A 82 9.93 -15.48 -10.94
C GLY A 82 9.30 -14.64 -12.06
N ALA A 83 8.11 -15.02 -12.55
CA ALA A 83 7.42 -14.34 -13.62
C ALA A 83 6.63 -13.16 -13.05
N ASN A 84 6.89 -11.97 -13.60
CA ASN A 84 6.07 -10.80 -13.33
C ASN A 84 4.72 -10.99 -14.02
N ALA A 85 3.63 -10.84 -13.28
CA ALA A 85 2.29 -10.74 -13.85
C ALA A 85 2.06 -9.35 -14.45
N ASP A 86 1.47 -9.27 -15.64
CA ASP A 86 1.02 -8.03 -16.25
C ASP A 86 -0.51 -7.82 -16.07
N GLN A 87 -1.25 -8.83 -15.61
CA GLN A 87 -2.70 -8.79 -15.35
C GLN A 87 -3.07 -9.54 -14.06
N TYR A 88 -4.14 -9.12 -13.38
CA TYR A 88 -4.63 -9.81 -12.16
C TYR A 88 -5.07 -11.25 -12.44
N GLU A 89 -5.62 -11.53 -13.62
CA GLU A 89 -5.98 -12.88 -14.04
C GLU A 89 -4.78 -13.82 -14.07
N GLU A 90 -3.60 -13.35 -14.48
CA GLU A 90 -2.38 -14.14 -14.48
C GLU A 90 -1.97 -14.55 -13.06
N ILE A 91 -2.11 -13.65 -12.09
CA ILE A 91 -1.89 -13.96 -10.67
C ILE A 91 -2.84 -15.06 -10.20
N THR A 92 -4.14 -14.90 -10.46
CA THR A 92 -5.14 -15.90 -10.05
C THR A 92 -4.95 -17.26 -10.72
N ASN A 93 -4.56 -17.29 -12.00
CA ASN A 93 -4.29 -18.52 -12.73
C ASN A 93 -3.01 -19.20 -12.20
N THR A 94 -1.97 -18.43 -11.89
CA THR A 94 -0.72 -18.94 -11.34
C THR A 94 -0.93 -19.61 -9.98
N PHE A 95 -1.74 -19.01 -9.11
CA PHE A 95 -2.13 -19.60 -7.83
C PHE A 95 -2.84 -20.95 -8.00
N ILE A 96 -3.85 -21.01 -8.88
CA ILE A 96 -4.58 -22.27 -9.14
C ILE A 96 -3.65 -23.32 -9.73
N TYR A 97 -2.83 -22.96 -10.72
CA TYR A 97 -1.89 -23.88 -11.34
C TYR A 97 -0.90 -24.47 -10.32
N ALA A 98 -0.35 -23.63 -9.43
CA ALA A 98 0.57 -24.07 -8.38
C ALA A 98 -0.07 -25.12 -7.44
N TYR A 99 -1.30 -24.86 -7.01
CA TYR A 99 -2.06 -25.82 -6.21
C TYR A 99 -2.32 -27.12 -6.97
N GLU A 100 -2.79 -27.03 -8.21
CA GLU A 100 -3.16 -28.20 -9.00
C GLU A 100 -1.95 -29.09 -9.30
N GLU A 101 -0.77 -28.51 -9.52
CA GLU A 101 0.48 -29.26 -9.67
C GLU A 101 0.82 -30.07 -8.41
N ILE A 102 0.68 -29.48 -7.22
CA ILE A 102 0.91 -30.16 -5.94
C ILE A 102 -0.16 -31.22 -5.70
N ALA A 103 -1.43 -30.90 -5.96
CA ALA A 103 -2.54 -31.82 -5.77
C ALA A 103 -2.45 -33.05 -6.67
N GLN A 104 -1.93 -32.91 -7.89
CA GLN A 104 -1.68 -34.04 -8.78
C GLN A 104 -0.49 -34.90 -8.31
N LYS A 105 0.57 -34.28 -7.79
CA LYS A 105 1.75 -35.00 -7.26
C LYS A 105 1.46 -35.71 -5.94
N PHE A 106 0.61 -35.13 -5.09
CA PHE A 106 0.27 -35.65 -3.77
C PHE A 106 -1.26 -35.67 -3.52
N PRO A 107 -2.02 -36.53 -4.22
CA PRO A 107 -3.49 -36.49 -4.20
C PRO A 107 -4.15 -36.69 -2.84
N THR A 108 -3.48 -37.37 -1.91
CA THR A 108 -4.01 -37.67 -0.56
C THR A 108 -3.71 -36.60 0.48
N ASP A 109 -2.73 -35.72 0.20
CA ASP A 109 -2.17 -34.80 1.19
C ASP A 109 -2.39 -33.33 0.79
N ALA A 110 -3.16 -33.10 -0.28
CA ALA A 110 -3.42 -31.79 -0.84
C ALA A 110 -4.56 -31.07 -0.10
N PHE A 111 -4.19 -30.22 0.87
CA PHE A 111 -5.13 -29.33 1.55
C PHE A 111 -5.56 -28.17 0.66
N PRO A 112 -6.85 -27.75 0.69
CA PRO A 112 -7.30 -26.57 -0.04
C PRO A 112 -6.51 -25.31 0.36
N TRP A 113 -6.08 -24.54 -0.65
CA TRP A 113 -5.41 -23.26 -0.45
C TRP A 113 -6.40 -22.10 -0.48
N LYS A 114 -6.10 -21.00 0.22
CA LYS A 114 -6.91 -19.79 0.16
C LYS A 114 -6.03 -18.57 0.03
N ALA A 115 -6.41 -17.66 -0.87
CA ALA A 115 -5.80 -16.35 -0.97
C ALA A 115 -6.87 -15.27 -1.14
N THR A 116 -6.76 -14.17 -0.39
CA THR A 116 -7.62 -13.00 -0.56
C THR A 116 -6.78 -11.74 -0.54
N VAL A 117 -7.03 -10.83 -1.48
CA VAL A 117 -6.36 -9.53 -1.55
C VAL A 117 -7.42 -8.43 -1.72
N SER A 118 -7.21 -7.31 -1.03
CA SER A 118 -8.01 -6.10 -1.13
C SER A 118 -7.09 -4.90 -1.31
N ASN A 119 -7.10 -4.29 -2.49
CA ASN A 119 -6.32 -3.10 -2.81
C ASN A 119 -7.23 -1.89 -2.93
N ASN A 120 -7.24 -1.08 -1.87
CA ASN A 120 -8.15 0.05 -1.69
C ASN A 120 -7.41 1.37 -1.72
N ILE A 121 -8.03 2.40 -2.27
CA ILE A 121 -7.51 3.77 -2.22
C ILE A 121 -7.84 4.33 -0.83
N THR A 122 -6.82 4.78 -0.11
CA THR A 122 -6.96 5.36 1.23
C THR A 122 -6.97 6.88 1.22
N PHE A 123 -6.33 7.48 0.21
CA PHE A 123 -6.27 8.92 0.02
C PHE A 123 -5.93 9.23 -1.44
N TYR A 124 -6.53 10.28 -2.01
CA TYR A 124 -6.03 10.83 -3.27
C TYR A 124 -6.28 12.33 -3.43
N ASN A 125 -5.35 13.00 -4.11
CA ASN A 125 -5.51 14.33 -4.67
C ASN A 125 -4.59 14.53 -5.89
N HIS A 126 -4.36 15.78 -6.32
CA HIS A 126 -3.49 16.09 -7.46
C HIS A 126 -1.99 15.88 -7.20
N GLU A 127 -1.59 15.59 -5.97
CA GLU A 127 -0.19 15.42 -5.54
C GLU A 127 0.11 14.02 -5.02
N LEU A 128 -0.89 13.27 -4.56
CA LEU A 128 -0.70 11.95 -3.95
C LEU A 128 -1.87 11.02 -4.28
N ILE A 129 -1.58 9.76 -4.60
CA ILE A 129 -2.55 8.67 -4.55
C ILE A 129 -1.98 7.59 -3.64
N SER A 130 -2.71 7.22 -2.59
CA SER A 130 -2.30 6.22 -1.61
C SER A 130 -3.23 5.02 -1.65
N PHE A 131 -2.63 3.83 -1.54
CA PHE A 131 -3.35 2.58 -1.44
C PHE A 131 -2.97 1.81 -0.18
N ALA A 132 -3.94 1.09 0.36
CA ALA A 132 -3.74 0.00 1.30
C ALA A 132 -3.97 -1.32 0.56
N VAL A 133 -3.06 -2.28 0.74
CA VAL A 133 -3.21 -3.66 0.28
C VAL A 133 -3.31 -4.56 1.49
N GLU A 134 -4.49 -5.09 1.76
CA GLU A 134 -4.68 -6.15 2.74
C GLU A 134 -4.64 -7.49 2.03
N TYR A 135 -3.89 -8.44 2.57
CA TYR A 135 -3.78 -9.77 1.97
C TYR A 135 -3.76 -10.87 3.01
N TYR A 136 -4.29 -12.02 2.60
CA TYR A 136 -4.27 -13.25 3.37
C TYR A 136 -3.91 -14.42 2.46
N THR A 137 -3.05 -15.31 2.94
CA THR A 137 -2.66 -16.53 2.24
C THR A 137 -2.69 -17.74 3.17
N TYR A 138 -3.09 -18.87 2.63
CA TYR A 138 -3.10 -20.17 3.30
C TYR A 138 -2.77 -21.26 2.28
N SER A 139 -1.71 -22.02 2.54
CA SER A 139 -1.20 -23.07 1.64
C SER A 139 -1.01 -24.44 2.32
N GLY A 140 -1.79 -24.73 3.37
CA GLY A 140 -1.78 -26.04 4.05
C GLY A 140 -0.93 -26.15 5.32
N GLY A 141 -0.61 -25.02 5.97
CA GLY A 141 0.07 -24.96 7.27
C GLY A 141 -0.89 -24.99 8.47
N ALA A 142 -0.36 -24.74 9.68
CA ALA A 142 -1.16 -24.66 10.90
C ALA A 142 -2.05 -23.40 10.97
N HIS A 143 -1.62 -22.30 10.34
CA HIS A 143 -2.35 -21.04 10.26
C HIS A 143 -2.12 -20.41 8.88
N GLY A 144 -3.01 -19.48 8.51
CA GLY A 144 -2.75 -18.59 7.37
C GLY A 144 -1.84 -17.43 7.77
N PHE A 145 -1.41 -16.66 6.78
CA PHE A 145 -0.64 -15.45 6.94
C PHE A 145 -1.47 -14.27 6.50
N LYS A 146 -1.64 -13.26 7.36
CA LYS A 146 -2.30 -11.99 7.03
C LYS A 146 -1.26 -10.87 7.08
N GLY A 147 -1.29 -9.96 6.11
CA GLY A 147 -0.48 -8.75 6.12
C GLY A 147 -1.24 -7.56 5.56
N GLU A 148 -0.69 -6.37 5.81
CA GLU A 148 -1.17 -5.09 5.27
C GLU A 148 0.05 -4.34 4.71
N LYS A 149 -0.07 -3.76 3.51
CA LYS A 149 0.98 -2.97 2.86
C LYS A 149 0.44 -1.60 2.47
N ALA A 150 1.23 -0.54 2.68
CA ALA A 150 0.94 0.79 2.18
C ALA A 150 1.80 1.10 0.94
N ILE A 151 1.23 1.81 -0.03
CA ILE A 151 1.98 2.33 -1.17
C ILE A 151 1.45 3.69 -1.62
N HIS A 152 2.37 4.59 -1.98
CA HIS A 152 2.09 5.99 -2.27
C HIS A 152 2.68 6.39 -3.62
N TYR A 153 1.87 6.97 -4.48
CA TYR A 153 2.26 7.34 -5.83
C TYR A 153 2.14 8.84 -6.07
N ASN A 154 3.05 9.36 -6.88
CA ASN A 154 2.90 10.67 -7.50
C ASN A 154 1.97 10.55 -8.72
N PRO A 155 0.77 11.16 -8.70
CA PRO A 155 -0.20 11.07 -9.80
C PRO A 155 0.28 11.67 -11.13
N ASN A 156 1.32 12.50 -11.12
CA ASN A 156 1.79 13.20 -12.31
C ASN A 156 2.77 12.37 -13.15
N ASN A 157 3.48 11.44 -12.54
CA ASN A 157 4.47 10.60 -13.22
C ASN A 157 4.30 9.08 -12.95
N GLY A 158 3.42 8.71 -12.02
CA GLY A 158 3.13 7.33 -11.64
C GLY A 158 4.19 6.64 -10.79
N GLN A 159 5.22 7.37 -10.34
CA GLN A 159 6.31 6.82 -9.52
C GLN A 159 5.88 6.66 -8.07
N VAL A 160 6.40 5.61 -7.43
CA VAL A 160 6.27 5.39 -5.98
C VAL A 160 7.11 6.44 -5.26
N TYR A 161 6.53 7.07 -4.25
CA TYR A 161 7.24 7.98 -3.37
C TYR A 161 8.12 7.22 -2.38
N THR A 162 9.32 7.74 -2.10
CA THR A 162 10.05 7.40 -0.88
C THR A 162 9.55 8.23 0.31
N ASN A 163 9.88 7.81 1.54
CA ASN A 163 9.56 8.59 2.74
C ASN A 163 10.22 9.98 2.69
N GLU A 164 11.44 10.10 2.22
CA GLU A 164 12.13 11.38 2.05
C GLU A 164 11.45 12.29 1.00
N GLU A 165 10.70 11.72 0.06
CA GLU A 165 9.91 12.48 -0.91
C GLU A 165 8.55 12.91 -0.35
N LEU A 166 7.91 12.12 0.51
CA LEU A 166 6.64 12.45 1.17
C LEU A 166 6.81 13.48 2.29
N PHE A 167 7.87 13.34 3.09
CA PHE A 167 8.08 14.10 4.32
C PHE A 167 9.09 15.23 4.11
N SER A 168 8.70 16.46 4.48
CA SER A 168 9.61 17.62 4.54
C SER A 168 10.54 17.53 5.74
N ASP A 169 10.09 16.88 6.82
CA ASP A 169 10.86 16.60 8.03
C ASP A 169 10.67 15.13 8.44
N TRP A 170 11.32 14.24 7.70
CA TRP A 170 11.30 12.81 7.99
C TRP A 170 11.89 12.48 9.38
N PRO A 171 13.06 13.01 9.80
CA PRO A 171 13.61 12.74 11.14
C PRO A 171 12.67 13.19 12.27
N GLY A 172 12.02 14.34 12.13
CA GLY A 172 11.04 14.81 13.11
C GLY A 172 9.82 13.88 13.21
N PHE A 173 9.33 13.37 12.08
CA PHE A 173 8.25 12.40 12.06
C PHE A 173 8.66 11.07 12.73
N GLN A 174 9.87 10.57 12.47
CA GLN A 174 10.41 9.37 13.14
C GLN A 174 10.47 9.56 14.66
N GLN A 175 10.91 10.74 15.12
CA GLN A 175 10.95 11.04 16.55
C GLN A 175 9.55 11.08 17.18
N LEU A 176 8.55 11.63 16.46
CA LEU A 176 7.16 11.62 16.91
C LEU A 176 6.64 10.19 17.06
N VAL A 177 6.83 9.35 16.04
CA VAL A 177 6.40 7.93 16.07
C VAL A 177 7.09 7.19 17.21
N LYS A 178 8.40 7.35 17.38
CA LYS A 178 9.16 6.75 18.49
C LYS A 178 8.58 7.16 19.85
N SER A 179 8.28 8.45 20.03
CA SER A 179 7.73 8.97 21.28
C SER A 179 6.34 8.40 21.58
N GLN A 180 5.45 8.35 20.58
CA GLN A 180 4.11 7.79 20.74
C GLN A 180 4.15 6.28 20.95
N LEU A 181 5.02 5.55 20.24
CA LEU A 181 5.22 4.12 20.44
C LEU A 181 5.67 3.81 21.86
N ARG A 182 6.66 4.55 22.38
CA ARG A 182 7.11 4.41 23.77
C ARG A 182 5.99 4.69 24.77
N SER A 183 5.17 5.71 24.52
CA SER A 183 4.02 6.01 25.37
C SER A 183 2.98 4.89 25.34
N LYS A 184 2.73 4.29 24.17
CA LYS A 184 1.76 3.22 24.00
C LYS A 184 2.21 1.93 24.70
N ILE A 185 3.42 1.46 24.39
CA ILE A 185 4.00 0.27 25.03
C ILE A 185 4.17 0.47 26.54
N GLY A 186 4.55 1.67 27.01
CA GLY A 186 4.66 1.94 28.45
C GLY A 186 3.32 2.07 29.18
N SER A 187 2.20 2.22 28.47
CA SER A 187 0.85 2.31 29.05
C SER A 187 0.13 0.96 29.03
N ASP A 188 0.39 0.15 28.01
CA ASP A 188 -0.07 -1.23 27.92
C ASP A 188 0.84 -2.09 28.79
N GLN A 189 0.31 -2.91 29.70
CA GLN A 189 1.12 -3.75 30.59
C GLN A 189 1.78 -4.93 29.84
N TYR A 190 2.51 -4.67 28.75
CA TYR A 190 3.46 -5.63 28.20
C TYR A 190 4.47 -5.92 29.31
N GLU A 191 4.53 -7.18 29.76
CA GLU A 191 5.48 -7.58 30.80
C GLU A 191 6.90 -7.19 30.36
N VAL A 192 7.43 -6.17 31.03
CA VAL A 192 8.71 -5.54 30.79
C VAL A 192 9.82 -6.59 31.02
N ILE A 193 10.37 -7.11 29.93
CA ILE A 193 11.61 -7.91 29.95
C ILE A 193 12.51 -7.37 28.85
N ASP A 194 13.49 -6.52 29.20
CA ASP A 194 14.65 -6.04 28.40
C ASP A 194 14.42 -5.44 26.99
N GLN A 195 13.29 -5.72 26.32
CA GLN A 195 12.96 -5.33 24.96
C GLN A 195 12.66 -3.83 24.85
N ASP A 196 12.10 -3.20 25.90
CA ASP A 196 11.90 -1.75 25.95
C ASP A 196 13.22 -0.98 25.87
N SER A 197 14.32 -1.51 26.41
CA SER A 197 15.62 -0.84 26.32
C SER A 197 16.22 -0.95 24.92
N ILE A 198 15.94 -2.05 24.22
CA ILE A 198 16.51 -2.41 22.92
C ILE A 198 15.73 -1.73 21.80
N LEU A 199 14.39 -1.77 21.80
CA LEU A 199 13.54 -1.19 20.75
C LEU A 199 13.61 0.35 20.70
N PHE A 200 13.95 0.98 21.82
CA PHE A 200 14.03 2.43 21.96
C PHE A 200 15.46 2.96 22.08
N ASP A 201 16.48 2.11 22.00
CA ASP A 201 17.85 2.58 21.80
C ASP A 201 17.94 3.33 20.47
N ASP A 202 18.67 4.44 20.43
CA ASP A 202 18.73 5.29 19.23
C ASP A 202 19.33 4.53 18.03
N ASP A 203 20.19 3.56 18.30
CA ASP A 203 20.81 2.69 17.29
C ASP A 203 19.92 1.53 16.82
N GLN A 204 18.76 1.30 17.46
CA GLN A 204 17.93 0.11 17.24
C GLN A 204 16.46 0.42 16.92
N PHE A 205 15.99 1.65 17.17
CA PHE A 205 14.65 2.06 16.74
C PHE A 205 14.52 1.94 15.23
N LYS A 206 13.48 1.23 14.79
CA LYS A 206 13.12 1.10 13.39
C LYS A 206 11.72 1.67 13.17
N MET A 207 11.59 2.43 12.09
CA MET A 207 10.28 2.78 11.56
C MET A 207 9.60 1.52 11.01
N PRO A 208 8.27 1.44 11.08
CA PRO A 208 7.57 0.42 10.32
C PRO A 208 7.79 0.68 8.83
N GLU A 209 7.80 -0.38 8.05
CA GLU A 209 7.86 -0.25 6.59
C GLU A 209 6.60 0.41 6.04
N ASP A 210 5.46 0.17 6.69
CA ASP A 210 4.14 0.56 6.22
C ASP A 210 3.62 1.77 6.99
N ILE A 211 3.49 2.88 6.27
CA ILE A 211 2.88 4.12 6.74
C ILE A 211 1.61 4.34 5.92
N PHE A 212 0.44 4.22 6.52
CA PHE A 212 -0.82 4.42 5.81
C PHE A 212 -1.23 5.90 5.88
N ILE A 213 -1.68 6.45 4.75
CA ILE A 213 -2.16 7.83 4.64
C ILE A 213 -3.65 7.79 4.34
N TYR A 214 -4.44 8.39 5.23
CA TYR A 214 -5.89 8.61 5.10
C TYR A 214 -6.18 10.10 5.06
N GLU A 215 -7.45 10.47 4.85
CA GLU A 215 -7.87 11.88 4.81
C GLU A 215 -7.66 12.62 6.13
N ASP A 216 -7.83 11.94 7.26
CA ASP A 216 -7.81 12.53 8.61
C ASP A 216 -6.64 12.08 9.48
N SER A 217 -5.86 11.09 9.05
CA SER A 217 -4.73 10.56 9.84
C SER A 217 -3.65 9.89 8.98
N ILE A 218 -2.46 9.78 9.59
CA ILE A 218 -1.38 8.90 9.14
C ILE A 218 -1.22 7.80 10.19
N ILE A 219 -1.06 6.56 9.77
CA ILE A 219 -0.85 5.41 10.66
C ILE A 219 0.52 4.81 10.38
N ALA A 220 1.43 4.88 11.35
CA ALA A 220 2.64 4.06 11.34
C ALA A 220 2.27 2.66 11.86
N TYR A 221 2.35 1.66 10.99
CA TYR A 221 1.81 0.32 11.22
C TYR A 221 2.95 -0.70 11.37
N TYR A 222 3.13 -1.19 12.60
CA TYR A 222 4.06 -2.27 12.87
C TYR A 222 3.33 -3.60 12.76
N ASN A 223 3.79 -4.48 11.87
CA ASN A 223 3.32 -5.86 11.85
C ASN A 223 3.63 -6.53 13.19
N SER A 224 2.87 -7.58 13.50
CA SER A 224 2.96 -8.34 14.76
C SER A 224 4.41 -8.71 15.12
N PHE A 225 5.21 -9.11 14.13
CA PHE A 225 6.61 -9.53 14.31
C PHE A 225 7.65 -8.39 14.23
N ASP A 226 7.26 -7.15 13.91
CA ASP A 226 8.19 -6.04 13.77
C ASP A 226 8.71 -5.54 15.13
N ILE A 227 7.88 -5.69 16.18
CA ILE A 227 8.19 -5.20 17.53
C ILE A 227 8.53 -6.34 18.47
N SER A 228 7.75 -7.43 18.47
CA SER A 228 7.99 -8.57 19.36
C SER A 228 7.53 -9.87 18.74
N ALA A 229 8.35 -10.92 18.85
CA ALA A 229 8.00 -12.27 18.42
C ALA A 229 6.82 -12.90 19.18
N PHE A 230 6.29 -12.22 20.20
CA PHE A 230 5.23 -12.70 21.08
C PHE A 230 3.91 -11.90 20.96
N SER A 231 3.84 -10.88 20.10
CA SER A 231 2.59 -10.17 19.84
C SER A 231 1.90 -10.80 18.64
N ASP A 232 0.66 -11.26 18.82
CA ASP A 232 -0.17 -11.74 17.71
C ASP A 232 -0.91 -10.61 16.99
N GLU A 233 -0.93 -9.40 17.59
CA GLU A 233 -1.57 -8.23 16.99
C GLU A 233 -0.55 -7.15 16.54
N PRO A 234 -0.83 -6.46 15.42
CA PRO A 234 -0.02 -5.34 14.97
C PRO A 234 -0.16 -4.13 15.90
N VAL A 235 0.90 -3.33 16.00
CA VAL A 235 0.85 -2.07 16.76
C VAL A 235 0.65 -0.90 15.80
N LYS A 236 -0.46 -0.18 16.00
CA LYS A 236 -0.82 1.00 15.20
C LYS A 236 -0.54 2.28 15.99
N ILE A 237 0.26 3.17 15.41
CA ILE A 237 0.48 4.54 15.91
C ILE A 237 -0.24 5.51 14.98
N GLU A 238 -1.40 5.99 15.43
CA GLU A 238 -2.24 6.90 14.67
C GLU A 238 -1.91 8.35 15.00
N ILE A 239 -1.55 9.11 13.97
CA ILE A 239 -1.17 10.51 14.04
C ILE A 239 -2.24 11.32 13.30
N PRO A 240 -3.03 12.14 14.02
CA PRO A 240 -4.03 13.00 13.38
C PRO A 240 -3.40 13.92 12.35
N LYS A 241 -4.11 14.17 11.25
CA LYS A 241 -3.65 15.04 10.16
C LYS A 241 -3.18 16.42 10.64
N THR A 242 -3.85 17.00 11.63
CA THR A 242 -3.46 18.30 12.22
C THR A 242 -2.04 18.32 12.77
N GLN A 243 -1.52 17.16 13.19
CA GLN A 243 -0.13 16.97 13.61
C GLN A 243 0.74 16.48 12.46
N ALA A 244 0.24 15.57 11.62
CA ALA A 244 1.01 14.99 10.52
C ALA A 244 1.38 16.01 9.43
N ASP A 245 0.47 16.96 9.14
CA ASP A 245 0.61 18.00 8.11
C ASP A 245 1.83 18.91 8.30
N THR A 246 2.43 18.97 9.50
CA THR A 246 3.65 19.74 9.76
C THR A 246 4.90 19.05 9.25
N PHE A 247 4.85 17.73 9.01
CA PHE A 247 5.98 16.92 8.56
C PHE A 247 5.91 16.59 7.07
N LEU A 248 4.76 16.76 6.41
CA LEU A 248 4.55 16.41 5.01
C LEU A 248 4.88 17.54 4.04
N LYS A 249 5.41 17.16 2.86
CA LYS A 249 5.53 18.07 1.71
C LYS A 249 4.18 18.30 1.03
N ILE A 250 3.27 17.33 1.12
CA ILE A 250 1.96 17.31 0.45
C ILE A 250 0.88 17.63 1.48
N LYS A 251 -0.10 18.46 1.10
CA LYS A 251 -1.26 18.71 1.94
C LYS A 251 -2.30 17.62 1.73
N LEU A 252 -2.74 17.00 2.83
CA LEU A 252 -3.74 15.93 2.81
C LEU A 252 -5.17 16.45 2.63
N VAL A 253 -5.39 17.34 1.66
CA VAL A 253 -6.73 17.82 1.32
C VAL A 253 -7.26 16.95 0.18
N PRO A 254 -8.30 16.13 0.42
CA PRO A 254 -8.87 15.29 -0.64
C PRO A 254 -9.52 16.16 -1.72
N ILE A 255 -9.57 15.64 -2.95
CA ILE A 255 -10.41 16.25 -3.99
C ILE A 255 -11.86 16.12 -3.52
N ALA A 256 -12.59 17.22 -3.45
CA ALA A 256 -14.01 17.19 -3.12
C ALA A 256 -14.72 16.23 -4.09
N THR A 257 -15.27 15.14 -3.56
CA THR A 257 -16.17 14.28 -4.30
C THR A 257 -17.44 15.09 -4.51
N ASN A 258 -17.67 15.54 -5.75
CA ASN A 258 -18.98 16.04 -6.13
C ASN A 258 -19.91 14.82 -6.19
N GLU A 259 -20.49 14.44 -5.05
CA GLU A 259 -21.69 13.61 -5.02
C GLU A 259 -22.92 14.41 -5.46
#